data_AF-A0A2G9MQ12-F1
#
_entry.id   AF-A0A2G9MQ12-F1
#
_cell.length_a   1.000
_cell.length_b   1.000
_cell.length_c   1.000
_cell.angle_alpha   90.00
_cell.angle_beta   90.00
_cell.angle_gamma   90.00
#
_symmetry.space_group_name_H-M   'P 1'
#
loop_
_entity.id
_entity.type
_entity.pdbx_description
1 polymer ?
#
loop_
_entity_poly.entity_id
_entity_poly.type
_entity_poly.pdbx_seq_one_letter_code
_entity_poly.pdbx_strand_id
1 'polypeptide(L)' 'MLKPTQLLFGTAGIPNSTPNRNTINGIKHVNKLGLDSMELQFNRSINVNETLAPEVKQTAKQNNV' A
#
# COMPACT_ATOMS: atom_id res chain seq x y z
N MET A 1 -19.45 17.78 -7.44
CA MET A 1 -18.62 17.67 -6.23
C MET A 1 -18.67 16.22 -5.77
N LEU A 2 -17.53 15.51 -5.68
CA LEU A 2 -17.49 14.13 -5.18
C LEU A 2 -17.76 14.14 -3.67
N LYS A 3 -18.69 13.31 -3.20
CA LYS A 3 -18.92 13.08 -1.77
C LYS A 3 -18.11 11.86 -1.34
N PRO A 4 -17.20 11.96 -0.37
CA PRO A 4 -16.48 10.80 0.16
C PRO A 4 -17.47 9.83 0.83
N THR A 5 -17.30 8.53 0.57
CA THR A 5 -18.17 7.47 1.10
C THR A 5 -17.62 6.82 2.38
N GLN A 6 -16.31 6.92 2.61
CA GLN A 6 -15.63 6.32 3.77
C GLN A 6 -14.36 7.10 4.13
N LEU A 7 -13.94 6.99 5.40
CA LEU A 7 -12.64 7.45 5.89
C LEU A 7 -11.71 6.25 5.96
N LEU A 8 -10.51 6.37 5.38
CA LEU A 8 -9.49 5.31 5.37
C LEU A 8 -8.34 5.69 6.30
N PHE A 9 -7.85 4.72 7.07
CA PHE A 9 -6.66 4.87 7.89
C PHE A 9 -5.50 4.09 7.27
N GLY A 10 -4.29 4.66 7.31
CA GLY A 10 -3.17 4.06 6.61
C GLY A 10 -1.81 4.57 7.03
N THR A 11 -0.77 3.87 6.59
CA THR A 11 0.61 4.28 6.84
C THR A 11 1.16 5.10 5.69
N ALA A 12 1.99 6.09 6.03
CA ALA A 12 2.88 6.73 5.08
C ALA A 12 4.03 5.75 4.78
N GLY A 13 4.00 5.09 3.61
CA GLY A 13 5.01 4.10 3.23
C GLY A 13 4.83 2.72 3.86
N ILE A 14 5.80 1.84 3.61
CA ILE A 14 5.82 0.45 4.10
C ILE A 14 6.05 0.45 5.62
N PRO A 15 5.14 -0.11 6.44
CA PRO A 15 5.30 -0.18 7.90
C PRO A 15 6.64 -0.79 8.31
N ASN A 16 7.28 -0.25 9.35
CA ASN A 16 8.56 -0.76 9.84
C ASN A 16 8.49 -2.20 10.35
N SER A 17 7.31 -2.64 10.79
CA SER A 17 7.05 -4.01 11.23
C SER A 17 6.85 -5.02 10.09
N THR A 18 6.87 -4.57 8.83
CA THR A 18 6.68 -5.45 7.66
C THR A 18 7.88 -6.40 7.49
N PRO A 19 7.68 -7.72 7.54
CA PRO A 19 8.74 -8.67 7.22
C PRO A 19 9.16 -8.57 5.74
N ASN A 20 10.46 -8.62 5.45
CA ASN A 20 11.01 -8.50 4.09
C ASN A 20 10.45 -7.26 3.36
N ARG A 21 10.82 -6.07 3.85
CA ARG A 21 10.25 -4.76 3.47
C ARG A 21 10.32 -4.50 1.96
N ASN A 22 9.19 -4.67 1.28
CA ASN A 22 8.93 -4.25 -0.09
C ASN A 22 7.44 -3.86 -0.24
N THR A 23 7.06 -3.30 -1.39
CA THR A 23 5.71 -2.78 -1.61
C THR A 23 4.63 -3.84 -1.45
N ILE A 24 4.84 -5.03 -2.01
CA ILE A 24 3.87 -6.14 -1.98
C ILE A 24 3.64 -6.64 -0.55
N ASN A 25 4.73 -6.84 0.20
CA ASN A 25 4.66 -7.26 1.60
C ASN A 25 4.09 -6.14 2.47
N GLY A 26 4.37 -4.88 2.16
CA GLY A 26 3.79 -3.72 2.84
C GLY A 26 2.27 -3.72 2.77
N ILE A 27 1.70 -3.88 1.57
CA ILE A 27 0.25 -3.96 1.35
C ILE A 27 -0.38 -5.09 2.19
N LYS A 28 0.19 -6.30 2.08
CA LYS A 28 -0.28 -7.47 2.84
C LYS A 28 -0.20 -7.23 4.35
N HIS A 29 0.83 -6.53 4.81
CA HIS A 29 1.05 -6.26 6.22
C HIS A 29 0.13 -5.15 6.75
N VAL A 30 -0.18 -4.13 5.96
CA VAL A 30 -1.16 -3.08 6.30
C VAL A 30 -2.54 -3.70 6.55
N ASN A 31 -2.99 -4.63 5.70
CA ASN A 31 -4.22 -5.38 5.95
C ASN A 31 -4.17 -6.17 7.27
N LYS A 32 -3.05 -6.86 7.54
CA LYS A 32 -2.85 -7.59 8.81
C LYS A 32 -2.88 -6.68 10.05
N LEU A 33 -2.49 -5.42 9.91
CA LEU A 33 -2.53 -4.42 10.98
C LEU A 33 -3.94 -3.83 11.17
N GLY A 34 -4.92 -4.20 10.34
CA GLY A 34 -6.28 -3.66 10.39
C GLY A 34 -6.38 -2.24 9.85
N LEU A 35 -5.49 -1.85 8.93
CA LEU A 35 -5.49 -0.56 8.25
C LEU A 35 -5.99 -0.71 6.81
N ASP A 36 -6.48 0.39 6.24
CA ASP A 36 -7.23 0.40 4.97
C ASP A 36 -6.42 0.94 3.79
N SER A 37 -5.23 1.49 4.02
CA SER A 37 -4.45 2.14 2.97
C SER A 37 -2.96 2.21 3.27
N MET A 38 -2.16 2.29 2.21
CA MET A 38 -0.72 2.53 2.28
C MET A 38 -0.31 3.56 1.22
N GLU A 39 0.32 4.65 1.64
CA GLU A 39 0.87 5.62 0.70
C GLU A 39 2.16 5.09 0.06
N LEU A 40 2.25 5.14 -1.27
CA LEU A 40 3.52 4.95 -1.98
C LEU A 40 4.30 6.25 -1.97
N GLN A 41 5.33 6.31 -1.12
CA GLN A 41 6.13 7.52 -0.96
C GLN A 41 7.00 7.78 -2.18
N PHE A 42 6.89 8.98 -2.74
CA PHE A 42 7.82 9.55 -3.70
C PHE A 42 9.00 10.19 -2.95
N ASN A 43 9.84 9.35 -2.34
CA ASN A 43 11.04 9.82 -1.66
C ASN A 43 12.27 9.75 -2.60
N ARG A 44 13.48 9.54 -2.06
CA ARG A 44 14.75 9.50 -2.81
C ARG A 44 14.73 8.56 -4.03
N SER A 45 13.89 7.53 -4.07
CA SER A 45 13.72 6.64 -5.23
C SER A 45 12.34 5.98 -5.27
N ILE A 46 11.81 5.76 -6.48
CA ILE A 46 10.57 4.99 -6.70
C ILE A 46 10.97 3.60 -7.20
N ASN A 47 10.72 2.57 -6.40
CA ASN A 47 11.06 1.19 -6.74
C ASN A 47 9.89 0.42 -7.38
N VAL A 48 8.94 1.14 -8.00
CA VAL A 48 7.82 0.57 -8.75
C VAL A 48 8.04 0.85 -10.23
N ASN A 49 8.35 -0.19 -10.99
CA ASN A 49 8.51 -0.13 -12.44
C ASN A 49 7.24 -0.60 -13.16
N GLU A 50 7.23 -0.52 -14.50
CA GLU A 50 6.08 -0.90 -15.32
C GLU A 50 5.66 -2.36 -15.13
N THR A 51 6.60 -3.26 -14.86
CA THR A 51 6.32 -4.68 -14.63
C THR A 51 5.71 -4.95 -13.25
N LEU A 52 6.09 -4.16 -12.24
CA LEU A 52 5.64 -4.33 -10.86
C LEU A 52 4.32 -3.59 -10.58
N ALA A 53 4.04 -2.51 -11.30
CA ALA A 53 2.82 -1.71 -11.09
C ALA A 53 1.51 -2.53 -11.19
N PRO A 54 1.32 -3.45 -12.16
CA PRO A 54 0.15 -4.32 -12.22
C PRO A 54 0.02 -5.22 -10.98
N GLU A 55 1.13 -5.77 -10.50
CA GLU A 55 1.16 -6.65 -9.33
C GLU A 55 0.81 -5.88 -8.05
N VAL A 56 1.33 -4.65 -7.90
CA VAL A 56 0.98 -3.74 -6.81
C VAL A 56 -0.53 -3.47 -6.79
N LYS A 57 -1.11 -3.13 -7.94
CA LYS A 57 -2.55 -2.90 -8.08
C LYS A 57 -3.38 -4.15 -7.76
N GLN A 58 -2.93 -5.31 -8.23
CA GLN A 58 -3.62 -6.57 -7.95
C GLN A 58 -3.57 -6.92 -6.45
N THR A 59 -2.40 -6.75 -5.83
CA THR A 59 -2.20 -7.04 -4.40
C THR A 59 -3.04 -6.10 -3.54
N ALA A 60 -3.07 -4.80 -3.86
CA ALA A 60 -3.92 -3.79 -3.23
C ALA A 60 -5.39 -4.23 -3.24
N LYS A 61 -5.91 -4.56 -4.43
CA LYS A 61 -7.29 -5.06 -4.59
C LYS A 61 -7.58 -6.32 -3.79
N GLN A 62 -6.67 -7.28 -3.78
CA GLN A 62 -6.84 -8.55 -3.05
C GLN A 62 -6.85 -8.36 -1.53
N ASN A 63 -6.15 -7.35 -1.03
CA ASN A 63 -6.03 -7.07 0.41
C ASN A 63 -6.93 -5.92 0.87
N ASN A 64 -7.74 -5.32 -0.02
CA ASN A 64 -8.57 -4.16 0.27
C ASN A 64 -7.77 -3.01 0.95
N VAL A 65 -6.59 -2.70 0.37
CA VAL A 65 -5.62 -1.69 0.83
C VAL A 65 -5.18 -0.82 -0.34
#